data_AF-A0A6N4XSS6-F1
#
_entry.id   AF-A0A6N4XSS6-F1
#
_cell.length_a   1.000
_cell.length_b   1.000
_cell.length_c   1.000
_cell.angle_alpha   90.00
_cell.angle_beta   90.00
_cell.angle_gamma   90.00
#
_symmetry.space_group_name_H-M   'P 1'
#
loop_
_entity.id
_entity.type
_entity.pdbx_description
1 polymer ?
#
loop_
_entity_poly.entity_id
_entity_poly.type
_entity_poly.pdbx_seq_one_letter_code
_entity_poly.pdbx_strand_id
1 'polypeptide(L)'
;MGIKIKQLVIFSLVFFSHLISGQAVEGRIKYMKKYAYSNCVYINNNKLDATYLNDKFQLSDKSENLFIDLGKISDKESIKIREFTEKQTKDFTVIEPSYYSETGKANTITADCMNFYESKELDNFIKEIVGIIPKKKSIKRK
;
A
#
# COMPACT_ATOMS: atom_id res chain seq x y z
N MET A 1 -0.54 -33.14 -39.20
CA MET A 1 -1.48 -32.56 -38.21
C MET A 1 -0.91 -32.43 -36.80
N GLY A 2 -0.14 -33.40 -36.28
CA GLY A 2 0.35 -33.37 -34.89
C GLY A 2 1.27 -32.20 -34.50
N ILE A 3 2.08 -31.66 -35.43
CA ILE A 3 3.00 -30.53 -35.15
C ILE A 3 2.22 -29.22 -34.90
N LYS A 4 1.17 -28.96 -35.69
CA LYS A 4 0.31 -27.76 -35.54
C LYS A 4 -0.47 -27.78 -34.21
N ILE A 5 -0.92 -28.96 -33.77
CA ILE A 5 -1.61 -29.13 -32.48
C ILE A 5 -0.63 -28.90 -31.31
N LYS A 6 0.59 -29.43 -31.39
CA LYS A 6 1.63 -29.19 -30.36
C LYS A 6 2.01 -27.70 -30.26
N GLN A 7 2.15 -27.01 -31.39
CA GLN A 7 2.40 -25.56 -31.40
C GLN A 7 1.26 -24.76 -30.79
N LEU A 8 0.00 -25.10 -31.09
CA LEU A 8 -1.18 -24.43 -30.52
C LEU A 8 -1.23 -24.59 -28.98
N VAL A 9 -0.94 -25.79 -28.47
CA VAL A 9 -0.90 -26.07 -27.03
C VAL A 9 0.21 -25.29 -26.33
N ILE A 10 1.41 -25.21 -26.93
CA ILE A 10 2.52 -24.44 -26.37
C ILE A 10 2.17 -22.95 -26.34
N PHE A 11 1.62 -22.42 -27.42
CA PHE A 11 1.21 -21.00 -27.50
C PHE A 11 0.14 -20.67 -26.46
N SER A 12 -0.85 -21.56 -26.30
CA SER A 12 -1.87 -21.48 -25.25
C SER A 12 -1.24 -21.42 -23.85
N LEU A 13 -0.34 -22.36 -23.51
CA LEU A 13 0.30 -22.42 -22.20
C LEU A 13 1.11 -21.16 -21.87
N VAL A 14 1.85 -20.63 -22.85
CA VAL A 14 2.61 -19.38 -22.71
C VAL A 14 1.67 -18.18 -22.52
N PHE A 15 0.56 -18.13 -23.25
CA PHE A 15 -0.39 -17.03 -23.12
C PHE A 15 -1.09 -17.04 -21.75
N PHE A 16 -1.53 -18.21 -21.27
CA PHE A 16 -2.16 -18.34 -19.95
C PHE A 16 -1.20 -18.04 -18.79
N SER A 17 0.09 -18.39 -18.89
CA SER A 17 1.06 -18.09 -17.83
C SER A 17 1.31 -16.59 -17.68
N HIS A 18 1.30 -15.83 -18.78
CA HIS A 18 1.40 -14.37 -18.74
C HIS A 18 0.16 -13.71 -18.13
N LEU A 19 -1.05 -14.20 -18.43
CA LEU A 19 -2.29 -13.69 -17.85
C LEU A 19 -2.36 -13.90 -16.33
N ILE A 20 -2.01 -15.10 -15.86
CA ILE A 20 -1.98 -15.42 -14.42
C ILE A 20 -0.95 -14.54 -13.71
N SER A 21 0.22 -14.34 -14.32
CA SER A 21 1.27 -13.50 -13.75
C SER A 21 0.85 -12.03 -13.63
N GLY A 22 0.16 -11.49 -14.65
CA GLY A 22 -0.38 -10.13 -14.62
C GLY A 22 -1.40 -9.91 -13.51
N GLN A 23 -2.38 -10.82 -13.38
CA GLN A 23 -3.40 -10.76 -12.33
C GLN A 23 -2.80 -10.90 -10.92
N ALA A 24 -1.79 -11.76 -10.75
CA ALA A 24 -1.08 -11.91 -9.49
C ALA A 24 -0.38 -10.61 -9.08
N VAL A 25 0.28 -9.93 -10.01
CA VAL A 25 0.98 -8.66 -9.74
C VAL A 25 0.00 -7.55 -9.38
N GLU A 26 -1.11 -7.41 -10.11
CA GLU A 26 -2.14 -6.42 -9.80
C GLU A 26 -2.77 -6.65 -8.41
N GLY A 27 -3.04 -7.91 -8.07
CA GLY A 27 -3.50 -8.30 -6.73
C GLY A 27 -2.51 -7.91 -5.63
N ARG A 28 -1.21 -8.13 -5.85
CA ARG A 28 -0.15 -7.74 -4.89
C ARG A 28 -0.08 -6.23 -4.70
N ILE A 29 -0.12 -5.45 -5.78
CA ILE A 29 -0.15 -3.98 -5.71
C ILE A 29 -1.34 -3.53 -4.85
N LYS A 30 -2.52 -4.09 -5.08
CA LYS A 30 -3.73 -3.78 -4.32
C LYS A 30 -3.57 -4.08 -2.83
N TYR A 31 -2.98 -5.22 -2.46
CA TYR A 31 -2.73 -5.56 -1.06
C TYR A 31 -1.71 -4.64 -0.40
N MET A 32 -0.61 -4.31 -1.10
CA MET A 32 0.40 -3.39 -0.58
C MET A 32 -0.16 -1.97 -0.37
N LYS A 33 -0.99 -1.46 -1.28
CA LYS A 33 -1.66 -0.16 -1.10
C LYS A 33 -2.62 -0.17 0.08
N LYS A 34 -3.40 -1.25 0.26
CA LYS A 34 -4.29 -1.40 1.42
C LYS A 34 -3.50 -1.46 2.73
N TYR A 35 -2.39 -2.18 2.76
CA TYR A 35 -1.48 -2.21 3.91
C TYR A 35 -0.96 -0.81 4.26
N ALA A 36 -0.49 -0.05 3.26
CA ALA A 36 -0.05 1.33 3.45
C ALA A 36 -1.17 2.24 4.01
N TYR A 37 -2.40 2.12 3.50
CA TYR A 37 -3.55 2.86 4.01
C TYR A 37 -3.86 2.52 5.47
N SER A 38 -3.97 1.22 5.80
CA SER A 38 -4.22 0.77 7.17
C SER A 38 -3.16 1.27 8.15
N ASN A 39 -1.88 1.17 7.76
CA ASN A 39 -0.78 1.69 8.55
C ASN A 39 -0.88 3.22 8.71
N CYS A 40 -1.16 3.98 7.65
CA CYS A 40 -1.33 5.44 7.71
C CYS A 40 -2.40 5.86 8.72
N VAL A 41 -3.58 5.23 8.67
CA VAL A 41 -4.69 5.53 9.57
C VAL A 41 -4.29 5.24 11.01
N TYR A 42 -3.68 4.09 11.25
CA TYR A 42 -3.26 3.67 12.58
C TYR A 42 -2.22 4.63 13.19
N ILE A 43 -1.08 4.83 12.51
CA ILE A 43 0.04 5.61 13.06
C ILE A 43 -0.34 7.07 13.32
N ASN A 44 -1.15 7.68 12.46
CA ASN A 44 -1.48 9.10 12.58
C ASN A 44 -2.57 9.32 13.62
N ASN A 45 -3.58 8.44 13.70
CA ASN A 45 -4.55 8.55 14.79
C ASN A 45 -3.90 8.26 16.16
N ASN A 46 -2.97 7.29 16.25
CA ASN A 46 -2.26 7.02 17.51
C ASN A 46 -1.35 8.18 17.94
N LYS A 47 -0.82 8.97 16.99
CA LYS A 47 -0.08 10.21 17.28
C LYS A 47 -0.99 11.36 17.74
N LEU A 48 -2.19 11.46 17.16
CA LEU A 48 -3.15 12.51 17.51
C LEU A 48 -3.73 12.26 18.91
N ASP A 49 -4.21 11.04 19.14
CA ASP A 49 -4.78 10.61 20.41
C ASP A 49 -4.67 9.09 20.56
N ALA A 50 -3.69 8.67 21.37
CA ALA A 50 -3.45 7.26 21.66
C ALA A 50 -4.58 6.61 22.49
N THR A 51 -5.36 7.38 23.25
CA THR A 51 -6.47 6.84 24.06
C THR A 51 -7.77 6.77 23.25
N TYR A 52 -7.99 7.68 22.29
CA TYR A 52 -9.13 7.65 21.37
C TYR A 52 -9.28 6.29 20.67
N LEU A 53 -8.19 5.78 20.09
CA LEU A 53 -8.22 4.49 19.39
C LEU A 53 -8.38 3.30 20.34
N ASN A 54 -7.75 3.35 21.51
CA ASN A 54 -7.68 2.19 22.42
C ASN A 54 -8.93 2.07 23.30
N ASP A 55 -9.46 3.16 23.83
CA ASP A 55 -10.52 3.12 24.84
C ASP A 55 -11.92 3.14 24.22
N LYS A 56 -12.10 3.91 23.14
CA LYS A 56 -13.43 4.14 22.53
C LYS A 56 -13.72 3.24 21.33
N PHE A 57 -12.69 2.91 20.54
CA PHE A 57 -12.86 2.15 19.30
C PHE A 57 -12.11 0.81 19.27
N GLN A 58 -11.24 0.53 20.25
CA GLN A 58 -10.39 -0.66 20.32
C GLN A 58 -9.68 -0.98 18.99
N LEU A 59 -9.27 0.06 18.26
CA LEU A 59 -8.62 -0.05 16.97
C LEU A 59 -7.15 -0.46 17.17
N SER A 60 -6.90 -1.77 17.12
CA SER A 60 -5.55 -2.31 16.98
C SER A 60 -5.18 -2.42 15.49
N ASP A 61 -3.91 -2.20 15.15
CA ASP A 61 -3.42 -2.46 13.80
C ASP A 61 -3.50 -3.97 13.51
N LYS A 62 -4.47 -4.35 12.66
CA LYS A 62 -4.64 -5.73 12.16
C LYS A 62 -4.11 -5.91 10.74
N SER A 63 -3.43 -4.91 10.20
CA SER A 63 -2.92 -4.96 8.82
C SER A 63 -1.87 -6.05 8.64
N GLU A 64 -1.07 -6.31 9.68
CA GLU A 64 -0.15 -7.45 9.75
C GLU A 64 -0.89 -8.77 9.55
N ASN A 65 -1.89 -9.08 10.40
CA ASN A 65 -2.68 -10.30 10.26
C ASN A 65 -3.41 -10.39 8.90
N LEU A 66 -3.92 -9.26 8.39
CA LEU A 66 -4.75 -9.26 7.19
C LEU A 66 -3.94 -9.44 5.89
N PHE A 67 -2.69 -8.98 5.88
CA PHE A 67 -1.87 -8.89 4.67
C PHE A 67 -0.58 -9.72 4.73
N ILE A 68 0.02 -9.90 5.90
CA ILE A 68 1.29 -10.64 6.09
C ILE A 68 1.01 -12.11 6.37
N ASP A 69 0.19 -12.44 7.38
CA ASP A 69 -0.06 -13.83 7.80
C ASP A 69 -0.70 -14.70 6.72
N LEU A 70 -1.39 -14.07 5.77
CA LEU A 70 -2.01 -14.73 4.62
C LEU A 70 -1.08 -14.77 3.39
N GLY A 71 0.20 -14.42 3.55
CA GLY A 71 1.22 -14.47 2.50
C GLY A 71 1.00 -13.49 1.34
N LYS A 72 0.18 -12.44 1.53
CA LYS A 72 -0.15 -11.49 0.46
C LYS A 72 0.97 -10.49 0.21
N ILE A 73 1.73 -10.17 1.26
CA ILE A 73 2.96 -9.39 1.26
C ILE A 73 4.00 -10.08 2.14
N SER A 74 5.29 -9.93 1.82
CA SER A 74 6.37 -10.44 2.68
C SER A 74 6.75 -9.44 3.77
N ASP A 75 7.36 -9.91 4.87
CA ASP A 75 7.85 -9.06 5.97
C ASP A 75 8.81 -7.97 5.50
N LYS A 76 9.69 -8.30 4.55
CA LYS A 76 10.63 -7.33 3.99
C LYS A 76 9.93 -6.22 3.20
N GLU A 77 8.80 -6.54 2.57
CA GLU A 77 7.99 -5.57 1.84
C GLU A 77 7.16 -4.73 2.81
N SER A 78 6.57 -5.36 3.84
CA SER A 78 5.79 -4.65 4.85
C SER A 78 6.63 -3.60 5.58
N ILE A 79 7.86 -3.94 5.99
CA ILE A 79 8.80 -3.00 6.62
C ILE A 79 9.03 -1.78 5.73
N LYS A 80 9.35 -1.99 4.45
CA LYS A 80 9.59 -0.88 3.50
C LYS A 80 8.35 -0.01 3.30
N ILE A 81 7.17 -0.64 3.20
CA ILE A 81 5.91 0.08 3.01
C ILE A 81 5.59 0.91 4.26
N ARG A 82 5.84 0.35 5.44
CA ARG A 82 5.65 1.03 6.71
C ARG A 82 6.55 2.25 6.84
N GLU A 83 7.85 2.09 6.62
CA GLU A 83 8.83 3.18 6.64
C GLU A 83 8.47 4.29 5.65
N PHE A 84 8.08 3.92 4.42
CA PHE A 84 7.66 4.88 3.40
C PHE A 84 6.40 5.63 3.83
N THR A 85 5.38 4.91 4.33
CA THR A 85 4.12 5.50 4.79
C THR A 85 4.34 6.46 5.94
N GLU A 86 5.10 6.06 6.95
CA GLU A 86 5.44 6.90 8.11
C GLU A 86 6.14 8.19 7.68
N LYS A 87 7.06 8.10 6.72
CA LYS A 87 7.78 9.26 6.19
C LYS A 87 6.86 10.22 5.42
N GLN A 88 5.97 9.71 4.57
CA GLN A 88 5.13 10.56 3.71
C GLN A 88 3.96 11.20 4.45
N THR A 89 3.48 10.56 5.52
CA THR A 89 2.23 10.94 6.20
C THR A 89 2.48 11.60 7.56
N LYS A 90 3.75 11.81 7.93
CA LYS A 90 4.17 12.33 9.26
C LYS A 90 3.49 13.63 9.69
N ASP A 91 3.09 14.47 8.73
CA ASP A 91 2.56 15.81 8.99
C ASP A 91 1.02 15.83 9.00
N PHE A 92 0.34 14.70 8.75
CA PHE A 92 -1.13 14.61 8.72
C PHE A 92 -1.79 14.91 10.07
N THR A 93 -1.03 14.87 11.17
CA THR A 93 -1.51 15.26 12.50
C THR A 93 -1.25 16.73 12.84
N VAL A 94 -0.44 17.42 12.03
CA VAL A 94 0.02 18.80 12.27
C VAL A 94 -0.72 19.79 11.38
N ILE A 95 -1.15 19.36 10.20
CA ILE A 95 -1.93 20.18 9.27
C ILE A 95 -3.26 20.52 9.94
N GLU A 96 -3.49 21.81 10.19
CA GLU A 96 -4.80 22.27 10.63
C GLU A 96 -5.82 21.93 9.54
N PRO A 97 -6.93 21.24 9.90
CA PRO A 97 -8.00 20.97 8.98
C PRO A 97 -8.52 22.31 8.42
N SER A 98 -8.62 22.42 7.09
CA SER A 98 -9.38 23.52 6.48
C SER A 98 -10.88 23.43 6.80
N TYR A 99 -11.32 22.31 7.38
CA TYR A 99 -12.68 22.04 7.79
C TYR A 99 -12.91 22.44 9.24
N TYR A 100 -13.59 23.56 9.41
CA TYR A 100 -14.16 23.97 10.68
C TYR A 100 -15.38 23.07 10.98
N SER A 101 -15.42 22.38 12.13
CA SER A 101 -16.66 21.77 12.62
C SER A 101 -17.31 22.67 13.65
N GLU A 102 -18.64 22.59 13.79
CA GLU A 102 -19.38 23.30 14.85
C GLU A 102 -18.91 22.94 16.27
N THR A 103 -18.19 21.82 16.40
CA THR A 103 -17.64 21.29 17.66
C THR A 103 -16.14 21.49 17.83
N GLY A 104 -15.44 22.10 16.87
CA GLY A 104 -13.99 22.36 16.94
C GLY A 104 -13.23 22.01 15.66
N LYS A 105 -11.96 21.58 15.81
CA LYS A 105 -11.11 21.15 14.68
C LYS A 105 -11.49 19.71 14.29
N ALA A 106 -11.87 19.49 13.03
CA ALA A 106 -12.25 18.16 12.55
C ALA A 106 -11.03 17.29 12.24
N ASN A 107 -10.93 16.07 12.79
CA ASN A 107 -9.87 15.13 12.40
C ASN A 107 -10.03 14.69 10.93
N THR A 108 -9.07 15.02 10.06
CA THR A 108 -9.06 14.67 8.63
C THR A 108 -8.17 13.48 8.28
N ILE A 109 -7.53 12.83 9.26
CA ILE A 109 -6.51 11.78 9.03
C ILE A 109 -7.00 10.68 8.09
N THR A 110 -8.25 10.23 8.23
CA THR A 110 -8.82 9.20 7.35
C THR A 110 -8.89 9.67 5.89
N ALA A 111 -9.29 10.92 5.66
CA ALA A 111 -9.35 11.51 4.33
C ALA A 111 -7.95 11.72 3.75
N ASP A 112 -7.01 12.21 4.55
CA ASP A 112 -5.62 12.41 4.15
C ASP A 112 -4.93 11.08 3.80
N CYS A 113 -5.18 10.04 4.59
CA CYS A 113 -4.73 8.68 4.29
C CYS A 113 -5.38 8.11 3.02
N MET A 114 -6.64 8.46 2.72
CA MET A 114 -7.29 8.05 1.46
C MET A 114 -6.63 8.76 0.26
N ASN A 115 -6.36 10.06 0.37
CA ASN A 115 -5.62 10.80 -0.64
C ASN A 115 -4.23 10.19 -0.87
N PHE A 116 -3.53 9.80 0.21
CA PHE A 116 -2.26 9.09 0.11
C PHE A 116 -2.41 7.71 -0.57
N TYR A 117 -3.47 6.95 -0.26
CA TYR A 117 -3.78 5.69 -0.92
C TYR A 117 -3.97 5.84 -2.43
N GLU A 118 -4.56 6.95 -2.88
CA GLU A 118 -4.78 7.26 -4.29
C GLU A 118 -3.58 7.93 -4.97
N SER A 119 -2.57 8.35 -4.20
CA SER A 119 -1.41 9.10 -4.69
C SER A 119 -0.57 8.33 -5.71
N LYS A 120 0.01 9.07 -6.67
CA LYS A 120 0.97 8.53 -7.64
C LYS A 120 2.28 8.13 -6.96
N GLU A 121 2.62 8.82 -5.88
CA GLU A 121 3.79 8.58 -5.06
C GLU A 121 3.76 7.16 -4.46
N LEU A 122 2.65 6.79 -3.82
CA LEU A 122 2.47 5.44 -3.30
C LEU A 122 2.43 4.41 -4.43
N ASP A 123 1.67 4.68 -5.50
CA ASP A 123 1.56 3.76 -6.63
C ASP A 123 2.92 3.44 -7.28
N ASN A 124 3.73 4.47 -7.52
CA ASN A 124 5.08 4.30 -8.07
C ASN A 124 5.99 3.53 -7.11
N PHE A 125 5.96 3.86 -5.82
CA PHE A 125 6.76 3.15 -4.82
C PHE A 125 6.42 1.66 -4.74
N ILE A 126 5.13 1.31 -4.76
CA ILE A 126 4.70 -0.09 -4.77
C ILE A 126 5.11 -0.80 -6.07
N LYS A 127 4.98 -0.13 -7.22
CA LYS A 127 5.44 -0.65 -8.52
C LYS A 127 6.96 -0.89 -8.58
N GLU A 128 7.76 -0.10 -7.86
CA GLU A 128 9.20 -0.36 -7.69
C GLU A 128 9.46 -1.60 -6.82
N ILE A 129 8.67 -1.83 -5.77
CA ILE A 129 8.81 -3.02 -4.91
C ILE A 129 8.53 -4.30 -5.71
N VAL A 130 7.46 -4.32 -6.50
CA VAL A 130 7.09 -5.50 -7.30
C VAL A 130 7.91 -5.65 -8.58
N GLY A 131 8.82 -4.71 -8.87
CA GLY A 131 9.76 -4.78 -10.00
C GLY A 131 9.19 -4.38 -11.36
N ILE A 132 8.05 -3.68 -11.41
CA ILE A 132 7.50 -3.11 -12.66
C ILE A 132 8.31 -1.88 -13.08
N ILE A 133 8.64 -1.00 -12.14
CA ILE A 133 9.40 0.22 -12.39
C ILE A 133 10.85 0.00 -11.94
N PRO A 134 11.86 0.28 -12.80
CA PRO A 134 13.25 0.19 -12.39
C PRO A 134 13.56 1.22 -11.30
N LYS A 135 14.22 0.76 -10.24
CA LYS A 135 14.60 1.60 -9.11
C LYS A 135 15.47 2.77 -9.59
N LYS A 136 15.08 4.01 -9.27
CA LYS A 136 15.82 5.20 -9.67
C LYS A 136 17.26 5.12 -9.15
N LYS A 137 18.26 5.05 -10.05
CA LYS A 137 19.67 5.06 -9.65
C LYS A 137 19.96 6.40 -8.96
N SER A 138 20.41 6.38 -7.70
CA SER A 138 20.91 7.60 -7.08
C SER A 138 22.21 7.99 -7.77
N ILE A 139 22.19 9.11 -8.46
CA ILE A 139 23.42 9.74 -8.95
C ILE A 139 24.11 10.27 -7.68
N LYS A 140 25.15 9.57 -7.22
CA LYS A 140 26.06 10.13 -6.22
C LYS A 140 26.69 11.38 -6.83
N ARG A 141 26.24 12.56 -6.42
CA ARG A 141 26.99 13.80 -6.64
C ARG A 141 28.27 13.67 -5.80
N LYS A 142 29.40 13.53 -6.49
CA LYS A 142 30.73 13.65 -5.89
C LYS A 142 30.98 15.12 -5.53
#